data_AF-F8L320-F1
#
_entry.id   AF-F8L320-F1
#
_cell.length_a   1.000
_cell.length_b   1.000
_cell.length_c   1.000
_cell.angle_alpha   90.00
_cell.angle_beta   90.00
_cell.angle_gamma   90.00
#
_symmetry.space_group_name_H-M   'P 1'
#
loop_
_entity.id
_entity.type
_entity.pdbx_description
1 polymer ?
#
loop_
_entity_poly.entity_id
_entity_poly.type
_entity_poly.pdbx_seq_one_letter_code
_entity_poly.pdbx_strand_id
1 'polypeptide(L)'
;MDVNKMDFVRSRKFLLPLCLLLFCFFSPVKLCSLQEMPLYPITPFVVGNQNEANYQTIQSALLAAHKAGRGIVVIQPGIYNEDLILYDKTQVVGAIGLGDFGDFIIIGTHTPPETGSFSFRNVFLKSDNSIFSSKKAGTANLMLIDVAVAVHEGYTFNLPNWKGSLSAFDIGEIGSKNDGWVYNLGGANIFMTNLSMGFGSINPMVVSGSTFIFGAAVKCPVKFLKGSNGVIAGGTICEKQVVFEDDASFCVLNSTFMSNKTPPIVYNSSAQSSFSSVNVVTEDDFSLQGSGKGLLLLNGVSMSRGKNIAKSLNIDGGCFFTGELVAGVPGKGLSIAEGQNSKMGIAQLNHGSCKIVNSSVTNNSRIFLTPQDTKINKQGFLCIQNIDPGNGFNIVSSNKEDNSQVAWLIVEGN
;
A
#
# COMPACT_ATOMS: atom_id res chain seq x y z
N MET A 1 -27.61 43.80 21.31
CA MET A 1 -28.54 42.69 21.03
C MET A 1 -27.70 41.42 21.01
N ASP A 2 -27.59 40.79 22.17
CA ASP A 2 -26.89 39.53 22.41
C ASP A 2 -27.89 38.37 22.32
N VAL A 3 -27.71 37.45 21.36
CA VAL A 3 -28.09 36.03 21.41
C VAL A 3 -27.42 35.37 20.19
N ASN A 4 -26.48 34.44 20.29
CA ASN A 4 -26.74 33.04 20.66
C ASN A 4 -25.44 32.34 21.13
N LYS A 5 -25.45 31.92 22.40
CA LYS A 5 -24.62 30.84 22.94
C LYS A 5 -25.24 29.50 22.52
N MET A 6 -24.45 28.62 21.91
CA MET A 6 -24.82 27.23 21.71
C MET A 6 -24.25 26.41 22.86
N ASP A 7 -25.12 26.06 23.81
CA ASP A 7 -24.78 25.26 24.99
C ASP A 7 -24.66 23.77 24.66
N PHE A 8 -23.55 23.20 25.13
CA PHE A 8 -23.18 21.79 25.03
C PHE A 8 -23.88 21.01 26.15
N VAL A 9 -25.04 20.40 25.86
CA VAL A 9 -25.76 19.56 26.84
C VAL A 9 -25.30 18.11 26.73
N ARG A 10 -24.59 17.66 27.77
CA ARG A 10 -24.33 16.26 28.10
C ARG A 10 -25.65 15.51 28.33
N SER A 11 -25.90 14.42 27.60
CA SER A 11 -26.82 13.36 28.03
C SER A 11 -26.05 12.07 28.34
N ARG A 12 -25.66 11.91 29.61
CA ARG A 12 -25.47 10.59 30.21
C ARG A 12 -26.85 10.11 30.62
N LYS A 13 -27.29 8.95 30.12
CA LYS A 13 -28.19 7.96 30.76
C LYS A 13 -28.82 7.04 29.70
N PHE A 14 -28.29 5.83 29.56
CA PHE A 14 -29.02 4.61 29.17
C PHE A 14 -28.20 3.44 29.76
N LEU A 15 -28.52 2.98 30.97
CA LEU A 15 -29.34 1.80 31.27
C LEU A 15 -28.77 0.47 30.75
N LEU A 16 -27.84 -0.11 31.52
CA LEU A 16 -27.87 -1.55 31.86
C LEU A 16 -29.10 -1.78 32.76
N PRO A 17 -29.87 -2.88 32.62
CA PRO A 17 -29.39 -4.20 33.06
C PRO A 17 -29.95 -5.42 32.27
N LEU A 18 -29.14 -6.44 32.02
CA LEU A 18 -29.65 -7.80 31.82
C LEU A 18 -28.60 -8.83 32.25
N CYS A 19 -28.41 -8.94 33.56
CA CYS A 19 -27.67 -10.00 34.21
C CYS A 19 -28.52 -10.44 35.41
N LEU A 20 -29.32 -11.50 35.22
CA LEU A 20 -29.90 -12.43 36.21
C LEU A 20 -31.20 -13.01 35.64
N LEU A 21 -31.14 -14.18 35.00
CA LEU A 21 -32.20 -15.21 34.99
C LEU A 21 -31.79 -16.37 34.08
N LEU A 22 -30.82 -17.18 34.53
CA LEU A 22 -30.66 -18.55 34.01
C LEU A 22 -29.93 -19.42 35.04
N PHE A 23 -30.48 -19.48 36.26
CA PHE A 23 -30.21 -20.54 37.23
C PHE A 23 -31.57 -21.06 37.68
N CYS A 24 -31.91 -22.28 37.25
CA CYS A 24 -32.89 -23.22 37.80
C CYS A 24 -33.48 -24.04 36.64
N PHE A 25 -32.97 -25.26 36.48
CA PHE A 25 -33.54 -26.46 35.84
C PHE A 25 -32.46 -27.26 35.10
N PHE A 26 -31.44 -27.71 35.84
CA PHE A 26 -30.73 -28.94 35.48
C PHE A 26 -30.91 -29.94 36.61
N SER A 27 -31.77 -30.92 36.34
CA SER A 27 -31.83 -32.18 37.09
C SER A 27 -30.44 -32.86 37.00
N PRO A 28 -29.95 -33.57 38.03
CA PRO A 28 -28.70 -34.30 37.95
C PRO A 28 -28.85 -35.46 36.97
N VAL A 29 -28.61 -35.19 35.68
CA VAL A 29 -28.35 -36.25 34.71
C VAL A 29 -27.05 -36.89 35.15
N LYS A 30 -27.14 -38.16 35.53
CA LYS A 30 -26.01 -39.03 35.81
C LYS A 30 -25.07 -38.95 34.60
N LEU A 31 -23.99 -38.18 34.72
CA LEU A 31 -22.90 -38.15 33.76
C LEU A 31 -22.39 -39.57 33.66
N CYS A 32 -22.89 -40.30 32.66
CA CYS A 32 -22.30 -41.53 32.21
C CYS A 32 -20.85 -41.17 31.92
N SER A 33 -19.91 -41.74 32.67
CA SER A 33 -18.49 -41.48 32.48
C SER A 33 -18.20 -41.65 30.99
N LEU A 34 -17.90 -40.55 30.30
CA LEU A 34 -17.36 -40.59 28.96
C LEU A 34 -16.06 -41.36 29.09
N GLN A 35 -16.17 -42.68 28.88
CA GLN A 35 -15.06 -43.59 28.81
C GLN A 35 -14.17 -42.99 27.72
N GLU A 36 -13.01 -42.48 28.11
CA GLU A 36 -12.07 -41.79 27.24
C GLU A 36 -11.89 -42.66 26.00
N MET A 37 -12.58 -42.28 24.90
CA MET A 37 -12.33 -42.95 23.65
C MET A 37 -10.86 -42.72 23.38
N PRO A 38 -10.06 -43.77 23.12
CA PRO A 38 -8.65 -43.61 22.88
C PRO A 38 -8.54 -42.57 21.77
N LEU A 39 -7.99 -41.40 22.12
CA LEU A 39 -7.78 -40.31 21.17
C LEU A 39 -6.82 -40.88 20.14
N TYR A 40 -7.36 -41.37 19.02
CA TYR A 40 -6.54 -41.75 17.89
C TYR A 40 -5.81 -40.48 17.48
N PRO A 41 -4.47 -40.46 17.58
CA PRO A 41 -3.74 -39.25 17.28
C PRO A 41 -4.02 -38.90 15.83
N ILE A 42 -4.39 -37.64 15.59
CA ILE A 42 -4.78 -37.09 14.27
C ILE A 42 -3.67 -37.36 13.23
N THR A 43 -2.44 -37.55 13.70
CA THR A 43 -1.24 -37.87 12.92
C THR A 43 -0.31 -38.78 13.75
N PRO A 44 0.45 -39.69 13.14
CA PRO A 44 1.52 -40.40 13.85
C PRO A 44 2.72 -39.49 14.18
N PHE A 45 2.81 -38.29 13.58
CA PHE A 45 3.93 -37.36 13.73
C PHE A 45 3.70 -36.37 14.86
N VAL A 46 3.67 -36.85 16.11
CA VAL A 46 3.50 -36.01 17.31
C VAL A 46 4.86 -35.74 17.94
N VAL A 47 5.14 -34.47 18.25
CA VAL A 47 6.37 -34.00 18.91
C VAL A 47 6.05 -33.54 20.33
N GLY A 48 6.86 -33.95 21.30
CA GLY A 48 6.61 -33.67 22.70
C GLY A 48 7.64 -34.29 23.63
N ASN A 49 7.35 -34.31 24.94
CA ASN A 49 8.24 -34.90 25.92
C ASN A 49 8.38 -36.41 25.73
N GLN A 50 9.43 -36.98 26.31
CA GLN A 50 9.63 -38.42 26.34
C GLN A 50 8.43 -39.11 27.00
N ASN A 51 7.90 -40.15 26.35
CA ASN A 51 6.69 -40.91 26.71
C ASN A 51 5.34 -40.25 26.40
N GLU A 52 5.31 -38.98 26.00
CA GLU A 52 4.07 -38.26 25.62
C GLU A 52 3.89 -38.19 24.09
N ALA A 53 4.97 -38.42 23.34
CA ALA A 53 5.01 -38.25 21.90
C ALA A 53 5.96 -39.25 21.22
N ASN A 54 5.72 -39.48 19.92
CA ASN A 54 6.54 -40.38 19.10
C ASN A 54 7.91 -39.77 18.73
N TYR A 55 8.01 -38.44 18.78
CA TYR A 55 9.21 -37.70 18.40
C TYR A 55 9.53 -36.66 19.49
N GLN A 56 10.82 -36.41 19.72
CA GLN A 56 11.29 -35.42 20.70
C GLN A 56 11.74 -34.11 20.03
N THR A 57 11.91 -34.10 18.70
CA THR A 57 12.30 -32.91 17.93
C THR A 57 11.37 -32.73 16.73
N ILE A 58 11.18 -31.49 16.32
CA ILE A 58 10.36 -31.16 15.15
C ILE A 58 11.02 -31.70 13.88
N GLN A 59 12.35 -31.59 13.79
CA GLN A 59 13.10 -32.05 12.61
C GLN A 59 12.94 -33.57 12.37
N SER A 60 12.95 -34.39 13.43
CA SER A 60 12.81 -35.85 13.28
C SER A 60 11.41 -36.25 12.82
N ALA A 61 10.38 -35.58 13.33
CA ALA A 61 8.99 -35.78 12.88
C ALA A 61 8.78 -35.31 11.44
N LEU A 62 9.34 -34.16 11.04
CA LEU A 62 9.31 -33.67 9.66
C LEU A 62 9.96 -34.64 8.67
N LEU A 63 11.12 -35.19 9.03
CA LEU A 63 11.81 -36.17 8.19
C LEU A 63 10.99 -37.46 8.03
N ALA A 64 10.33 -37.92 9.10
CA ALA A 64 9.45 -39.09 9.04
C ALA A 64 8.20 -38.82 8.18
N ALA A 65 7.58 -37.65 8.33
CA ALA A 65 6.46 -37.21 7.50
C ALA A 65 6.86 -37.12 6.02
N HIS A 66 8.03 -36.58 5.71
CA HIS A 66 8.56 -36.53 4.35
C HIS A 66 8.80 -37.92 3.77
N LYS A 67 9.38 -38.86 4.53
CA LYS A 67 9.56 -40.25 4.11
C LYS A 67 8.24 -40.98 3.86
N ALA A 68 7.18 -40.61 4.58
CA ALA A 68 5.81 -41.07 4.32
C ALA A 68 5.15 -40.37 3.10
N GLY A 69 5.85 -39.45 2.44
CA GLY A 69 5.41 -38.72 1.24
C GLY A 69 4.54 -37.49 1.52
N ARG A 70 4.06 -37.32 2.75
CA ARG A 70 3.32 -36.17 3.28
C ARG A 70 3.13 -36.32 4.79
N GLY A 71 2.82 -35.24 5.50
CA GLY A 71 2.32 -35.38 6.86
C GLY A 71 2.11 -34.07 7.58
N ILE A 72 1.21 -34.10 8.56
CA ILE A 72 1.02 -33.03 9.53
C ILE A 72 1.83 -33.39 10.76
N VAL A 73 2.77 -32.55 11.15
CA VAL A 73 3.53 -32.67 12.40
C VAL A 73 2.80 -31.85 13.46
N VAL A 74 2.29 -32.52 14.50
CA VAL A 74 1.63 -31.85 15.62
C VAL A 74 2.64 -31.69 16.74
N ILE A 75 2.81 -30.47 17.25
CA ILE A 75 3.70 -30.17 18.38
C ILE A 75 2.88 -29.91 19.64
N GLN A 76 3.30 -30.52 20.75
CA GLN A 76 2.76 -30.24 22.08
C GLN A 76 3.25 -28.88 22.61
N PRO A 77 2.64 -28.33 23.68
CA PRO A 77 3.14 -27.12 24.30
C PRO A 77 4.62 -27.24 24.71
N GLY A 78 5.44 -26.25 24.36
CA GLY A 78 6.87 -26.23 24.62
C GLY A 78 7.61 -25.13 23.88
N ILE A 79 8.91 -25.04 24.19
CA ILE A 79 9.87 -24.17 23.49
C ILE A 79 10.86 -25.07 22.74
N TYR A 80 10.87 -24.95 21.43
CA TYR A 80 11.68 -25.75 20.51
C TYR A 80 12.76 -24.86 19.89
N ASN A 81 14.03 -25.10 20.23
CA ASN A 81 15.17 -24.36 19.67
C ASN A 81 15.79 -25.17 18.52
N GLU A 82 15.26 -24.99 17.30
CA GLU A 82 15.64 -25.79 16.13
C GLU A 82 15.67 -24.93 14.86
N ASP A 83 16.79 -24.97 14.13
CA ASP A 83 16.85 -24.58 12.73
C ASP A 83 16.33 -25.74 11.88
N LEU A 84 15.20 -25.54 11.20
CA LEU A 84 14.45 -26.62 10.55
C LEU A 84 14.75 -26.66 9.05
N ILE A 85 14.99 -27.85 8.52
CA ILE A 85 14.93 -28.16 7.10
C ILE A 85 13.52 -28.64 6.81
N LEU A 86 12.80 -27.84 6.02
CA LEU A 86 11.39 -28.04 5.71
C LEU A 86 11.24 -28.84 4.41
N TYR A 87 10.17 -29.65 4.31
CA TYR A 87 9.96 -30.56 3.19
C TYR A 87 8.64 -30.30 2.46
N ASP A 88 8.60 -30.62 1.16
CA ASP A 88 7.36 -30.60 0.38
C ASP A 88 6.27 -31.47 1.03
N LYS A 89 5.01 -31.00 0.94
CA LYS A 89 3.79 -31.65 1.45
C LYS A 89 3.83 -31.95 2.95
N THR A 90 4.58 -31.17 3.70
CA THR A 90 4.58 -31.24 5.17
C THR A 90 4.04 -29.95 5.78
N GLN A 91 3.51 -30.08 6.99
CA GLN A 91 2.97 -28.98 7.78
C GLN A 91 3.38 -29.16 9.24
N VAL A 92 3.59 -28.07 9.96
CA VAL A 92 3.74 -28.07 11.42
C VAL A 92 2.57 -27.32 12.05
N VAL A 93 1.94 -27.92 13.06
CA VAL A 93 0.73 -27.40 13.72
C VAL A 93 0.88 -27.48 15.25
N GLY A 94 0.62 -26.37 15.95
CA GLY A 94 0.45 -26.39 17.41
C GLY A 94 -0.87 -27.04 17.82
N ALA A 95 -0.87 -27.83 18.90
CA ALA A 95 -1.97 -28.73 19.24
C ALA A 95 -3.30 -28.07 19.67
N ILE A 96 -3.36 -26.75 19.92
CA ILE A 96 -4.53 -26.07 20.53
C ILE A 96 -4.96 -24.82 19.72
N GLY A 97 -6.22 -24.39 19.94
CA GLY A 97 -6.96 -23.39 19.16
C GLY A 97 -6.52 -21.93 19.29
N LEU A 98 -7.22 -21.07 18.54
CA LEU A 98 -6.96 -19.64 18.37
C LEU A 98 -6.81 -18.91 19.72
N GLY A 99 -5.66 -18.28 19.96
CA GLY A 99 -5.43 -17.39 21.12
C GLY A 99 -4.22 -17.74 21.98
N ASP A 100 -3.76 -18.99 21.98
CA ASP A 100 -2.70 -19.48 22.87
C ASP A 100 -1.32 -19.53 22.18
N PHE A 101 -0.93 -18.44 21.50
CA PHE A 101 0.37 -18.39 20.79
C PHE A 101 1.58 -18.58 21.71
N GLY A 102 1.43 -18.37 23.02
CA GLY A 102 2.52 -18.51 23.99
C GLY A 102 2.99 -19.94 24.24
N ASP A 103 2.21 -20.94 23.86
CA ASP A 103 2.45 -22.33 24.27
C ASP A 103 3.28 -23.12 23.27
N PHE A 104 3.39 -22.69 22.00
CA PHE A 104 4.02 -23.46 20.93
C PHE A 104 5.13 -22.64 20.26
N ILE A 105 6.25 -22.44 20.95
CA ILE A 105 7.30 -21.53 20.52
C ILE A 105 8.37 -22.30 19.74
N ILE A 106 8.61 -21.92 18.50
CA ILE A 106 9.72 -22.42 17.68
C ILE A 106 10.71 -21.28 17.50
N ILE A 107 11.93 -21.48 17.99
CA ILE A 107 13.05 -20.54 17.91
C ILE A 107 14.06 -21.07 16.91
N GLY A 108 14.28 -20.35 15.81
CA GLY A 108 15.26 -20.73 14.80
C GLY A 108 15.08 -20.02 13.46
N THR A 109 15.99 -20.30 12.54
CA THR A 109 15.93 -19.90 11.13
C THR A 109 15.73 -21.15 10.27
N HIS A 110 14.63 -21.19 9.54
CA HIS A 110 14.20 -22.38 8.81
C HIS A 110 14.54 -22.29 7.32
N THR A 111 14.99 -23.41 6.74
CA THR A 111 15.27 -23.56 5.31
C THR A 111 14.04 -24.13 4.60
N PRO A 112 13.33 -23.34 3.77
CA PRO A 112 12.14 -23.83 3.06
C PRO A 112 12.48 -24.88 1.98
N PRO A 113 11.52 -25.74 1.60
CA PRO A 113 11.70 -26.62 0.44
C PRO A 113 11.80 -25.77 -0.83
N GLU A 114 12.69 -26.13 -1.76
CA GLU A 114 12.87 -25.40 -3.03
C GLU A 114 11.64 -25.52 -3.95
N THR A 115 10.86 -26.59 -3.85
CA THR A 115 9.66 -26.84 -4.65
C THR A 115 8.52 -27.36 -3.77
N GLY A 116 7.28 -27.31 -4.30
CA GLY A 116 6.13 -27.92 -3.64
C GLY A 116 5.40 -26.98 -2.67
N SER A 117 5.08 -27.44 -1.46
CA SER A 117 4.38 -26.63 -0.46
C SER A 117 4.76 -26.97 0.98
N PHE A 118 4.77 -25.96 1.85
CA PHE A 118 4.95 -26.11 3.29
C PHE A 118 4.09 -25.09 4.05
N SER A 119 3.60 -25.45 5.25
CA SER A 119 2.92 -24.49 6.12
C SER A 119 3.23 -24.62 7.60
N PHE A 120 3.20 -23.48 8.30
CA PHE A 120 3.08 -23.40 9.76
C PHE A 120 1.67 -22.96 10.14
N ARG A 121 1.13 -23.54 11.20
CA ARG A 121 -0.18 -23.16 11.75
C ARG A 121 -0.22 -23.20 13.27
N ASN A 122 -0.87 -22.23 13.92
CA ASN A 122 -1.06 -22.19 15.38
C ASN A 122 0.26 -22.31 16.15
N VAL A 123 1.30 -21.60 15.71
CA VAL A 123 2.62 -21.59 16.38
C VAL A 123 3.14 -20.17 16.56
N PHE A 124 4.08 -19.99 17.47
CA PHE A 124 4.85 -18.76 17.60
C PHE A 124 6.27 -18.96 17.08
N LEU A 125 6.59 -18.32 15.97
CA LEU A 125 7.91 -18.37 15.33
C LEU A 125 8.78 -17.20 15.81
N LYS A 126 9.97 -17.50 16.32
CA LYS A 126 10.92 -16.49 16.78
C LYS A 126 12.29 -16.70 16.13
N SER A 127 12.91 -15.60 15.72
CA SER A 127 14.29 -15.61 15.24
C SER A 127 14.97 -14.29 15.56
N ASP A 128 16.27 -14.33 15.86
CA ASP A 128 17.07 -13.12 15.96
C ASP A 128 17.30 -12.51 14.57
N ASN A 129 17.24 -13.32 13.50
CA ASN A 129 17.55 -12.92 12.13
C ASN A 129 16.35 -13.03 11.17
N SER A 130 15.90 -14.23 10.85
CA SER A 130 14.82 -14.45 9.88
C SER A 130 14.08 -15.74 10.17
N ILE A 131 12.78 -15.81 9.89
CA ILE A 131 12.00 -17.05 10.06
C ILE A 131 12.31 -18.03 8.93
N PHE A 132 12.10 -17.62 7.67
CA PHE A 132 12.54 -18.36 6.50
C PHE A 132 13.77 -17.68 5.88
N SER A 133 14.83 -18.44 5.60
CA SER A 133 16.02 -17.90 4.94
C SER A 133 16.58 -18.88 3.90
N SER A 134 16.75 -18.40 2.67
CA SER A 134 17.42 -19.15 1.61
C SER A 134 17.86 -18.22 0.48
N LYS A 135 19.13 -18.35 0.07
CA LYS A 135 19.64 -17.69 -1.14
C LYS A 135 19.28 -18.44 -2.42
N LYS A 136 18.84 -19.70 -2.32
CA LYS A 136 18.50 -20.50 -3.49
C LYS A 136 17.20 -20.02 -4.10
N ALA A 137 17.07 -20.15 -5.41
CA ALA A 137 15.79 -19.96 -6.07
C ALA A 137 14.84 -21.09 -5.65
N GLY A 138 13.57 -20.76 -5.47
CA GLY A 138 12.55 -21.73 -5.13
C GLY A 138 11.19 -21.33 -5.68
N THR A 139 10.35 -22.33 -5.89
CA THR A 139 8.97 -22.21 -6.39
C THR A 139 7.94 -22.75 -5.41
N ALA A 140 8.36 -23.19 -4.23
CA ALA A 140 7.42 -23.72 -3.25
C ALA A 140 6.45 -22.65 -2.75
N ASN A 141 5.24 -23.09 -2.42
CA ASN A 141 4.22 -22.29 -1.75
C ASN A 141 4.44 -22.38 -0.24
N LEU A 142 4.81 -21.27 0.38
CA LEU A 142 5.02 -21.18 1.82
C LEU A 142 3.85 -20.45 2.44
N MET A 143 3.29 -21.00 3.51
CA MET A 143 2.07 -20.48 4.11
C MET A 143 2.18 -20.40 5.63
N LEU A 144 1.82 -19.25 6.19
CA LEU A 144 1.62 -19.01 7.62
C LEU A 144 0.13 -18.77 7.87
N ILE A 145 -0.48 -19.51 8.79
CA ILE A 145 -1.90 -19.36 9.16
C ILE A 145 -2.00 -19.33 10.67
N ASP A 146 -2.65 -18.32 11.24
CA ASP A 146 -2.84 -18.24 12.69
C ASP A 146 -1.48 -18.39 13.42
N VAL A 147 -0.47 -17.63 12.98
CA VAL A 147 0.89 -17.70 13.53
C VAL A 147 1.18 -16.38 14.25
N ALA A 148 1.96 -16.46 15.32
CA ALA A 148 2.65 -15.30 15.86
C ALA A 148 4.10 -15.27 15.37
N VAL A 149 4.66 -14.09 15.12
CA VAL A 149 6.06 -13.94 14.74
C VAL A 149 6.80 -12.90 15.58
N ALA A 150 8.08 -13.15 15.80
CA ALA A 150 9.02 -12.26 16.47
C ALA A 150 10.37 -12.30 15.78
N VAL A 151 10.70 -11.27 15.01
CA VAL A 151 11.99 -11.12 14.34
C VAL A 151 12.72 -9.90 14.91
N HIS A 152 13.90 -10.12 15.50
CA HIS A 152 14.68 -9.03 16.07
C HIS A 152 15.27 -8.14 14.97
N GLU A 153 16.00 -8.72 14.03
CA GLU A 153 16.59 -8.04 12.87
C GLU A 153 16.51 -8.91 11.62
N GLY A 154 15.75 -8.51 10.60
CA GLY A 154 15.79 -9.16 9.29
C GLY A 154 14.40 -9.31 8.70
N TYR A 155 13.96 -10.53 8.40
CA TYR A 155 12.72 -10.77 7.65
C TYR A 155 12.02 -12.04 8.10
N THR A 156 10.68 -12.02 8.17
CA THR A 156 9.89 -13.26 8.21
C THR A 156 10.17 -14.14 6.98
N PHE A 157 10.24 -13.55 5.77
CA PHE A 157 10.62 -14.22 4.52
C PHE A 157 11.86 -13.58 3.89
N ASN A 158 13.06 -14.09 4.22
CA ASN A 158 14.32 -13.69 3.58
C ASN A 158 14.66 -14.61 2.40
N LEU A 159 13.95 -14.42 1.28
CA LEU A 159 13.97 -15.31 0.12
C LEU A 159 14.21 -14.52 -1.17
N PRO A 160 15.41 -13.94 -1.37
CA PRO A 160 15.68 -13.00 -2.46
C PRO A 160 15.39 -13.54 -3.85
N ASN A 161 15.56 -14.84 -4.10
CA ASN A 161 15.42 -15.46 -5.42
C ASN A 161 14.14 -16.28 -5.58
N TRP A 162 13.18 -16.15 -4.67
CA TRP A 162 11.94 -16.94 -4.70
C TRP A 162 11.01 -16.50 -5.82
N LYS A 163 10.39 -17.47 -6.47
CA LYS A 163 9.38 -17.33 -7.53
C LYS A 163 8.05 -18.01 -7.18
N GLY A 164 8.02 -18.77 -6.08
CA GLY A 164 6.83 -19.42 -5.56
C GLY A 164 5.86 -18.43 -4.92
N SER A 165 4.93 -18.96 -4.13
CA SER A 165 3.97 -18.13 -3.38
C SER A 165 4.38 -18.00 -1.92
N LEU A 166 4.22 -16.79 -1.37
CA LEU A 166 4.40 -16.48 0.04
C LEU A 166 3.05 -15.99 0.58
N SER A 167 2.41 -16.78 1.45
CA SER A 167 1.08 -16.49 1.95
C SER A 167 1.06 -16.38 3.47
N ALA A 168 0.34 -15.38 3.97
CA ALA A 168 0.19 -15.12 5.40
C ALA A 168 -1.25 -14.71 5.73
N PHE A 169 -1.85 -15.41 6.69
CA PHE A 169 -3.24 -15.22 7.13
C PHE A 169 -3.27 -15.10 8.66
N ASP A 170 -3.94 -14.06 9.16
CA ASP A 170 -4.23 -13.91 10.59
C ASP A 170 -2.95 -13.94 11.44
N ILE A 171 -1.95 -13.12 11.06
CA ILE A 171 -0.65 -13.10 11.71
C ILE A 171 -0.58 -12.01 12.78
N GLY A 172 -0.23 -12.45 13.99
CA GLY A 172 0.17 -11.56 15.08
C GLY A 172 1.68 -11.34 15.07
N GLU A 173 2.11 -10.11 15.35
CA GLU A 173 3.54 -9.82 15.51
C GLU A 173 3.82 -9.31 16.92
N ILE A 174 4.64 -10.06 17.65
CA ILE A 174 4.84 -9.90 19.10
C ILE A 174 6.33 -9.81 19.39
N GLY A 175 6.83 -8.60 19.63
CA GLY A 175 8.20 -8.38 20.07
C GLY A 175 9.25 -8.26 18.95
N SER A 176 8.83 -8.20 17.68
CA SER A 176 9.71 -7.77 16.59
C SER A 176 10.22 -6.35 16.79
N LYS A 177 11.42 -6.05 16.26
CA LYS A 177 12.02 -4.71 16.37
C LYS A 177 12.38 -4.10 15.02
N ASN A 178 13.11 -4.84 14.19
CA ASN A 178 13.60 -4.40 12.89
C ASN A 178 13.29 -5.47 11.82
N ASP A 179 12.03 -5.89 11.73
CA ASP A 179 11.55 -6.86 10.75
C ASP A 179 11.06 -6.13 9.48
N GLY A 180 11.66 -6.42 8.33
CA GLY A 180 11.18 -5.96 7.02
C GLY A 180 10.09 -6.86 6.43
N TRP A 181 9.66 -7.90 7.13
CA TRP A 181 8.68 -8.90 6.72
C TRP A 181 9.07 -9.77 5.52
N VAL A 182 9.25 -9.18 4.33
CA VAL A 182 9.62 -9.88 3.09
C VAL A 182 10.81 -9.19 2.43
N TYR A 183 11.81 -9.99 2.07
CA TYR A 183 12.87 -9.61 1.14
C TYR A 183 12.86 -10.58 -0.06
N ASN A 184 12.27 -10.13 -1.16
CA ASN A 184 12.15 -10.90 -2.39
C ASN A 184 12.43 -10.03 -3.62
N LEU A 185 13.39 -10.45 -4.44
CA LEU A 185 13.74 -9.86 -5.74
C LEU A 185 13.36 -10.78 -6.91
N GLY A 186 13.04 -12.05 -6.61
CA GLY A 186 12.80 -13.10 -7.58
C GLY A 186 11.44 -13.06 -8.28
N GLY A 187 10.51 -12.23 -7.81
CA GLY A 187 9.17 -12.10 -8.38
C GLY A 187 8.18 -13.09 -7.80
N ALA A 188 8.23 -13.33 -6.49
CA ALA A 188 7.29 -14.21 -5.79
C ALA A 188 5.86 -13.64 -5.86
N ASN A 189 4.87 -14.54 -5.77
CA ASN A 189 3.48 -14.13 -5.55
C ASN A 189 3.24 -13.99 -4.04
N ILE A 190 2.91 -12.79 -3.60
CA ILE A 190 2.77 -12.47 -2.17
C ILE A 190 1.31 -12.20 -1.86
N PHE A 191 0.76 -12.91 -0.89
CA PHE A 191 -0.63 -12.74 -0.44
C PHE A 191 -0.69 -12.62 1.08
N MET A 192 -1.21 -11.49 1.57
CA MET A 192 -1.17 -11.11 2.97
C MET A 192 -2.54 -10.56 3.39
N THR A 193 -3.15 -11.15 4.41
CA THR A 193 -4.46 -10.72 4.90
C THR A 193 -4.58 -10.73 6.41
N ASN A 194 -5.22 -9.69 6.95
CA ASN A 194 -5.59 -9.54 8.36
C ASN A 194 -4.41 -9.75 9.32
N LEU A 195 -3.35 -8.97 9.16
CA LEU A 195 -2.12 -9.16 9.91
C LEU A 195 -1.42 -7.87 10.31
N SER A 196 -0.65 -7.92 11.39
CA SER A 196 0.38 -6.93 11.69
C SER A 196 1.70 -7.44 11.13
N MET A 197 2.37 -6.67 10.29
CA MET A 197 3.65 -7.05 9.68
C MET A 197 4.71 -5.97 9.69
N GLY A 198 5.93 -6.43 9.93
CA GLY A 198 7.15 -5.65 9.94
C GLY A 198 7.18 -4.66 11.10
N PHE A 199 8.38 -4.29 11.53
CA PHE A 199 8.60 -3.30 12.58
C PHE A 199 9.91 -2.56 12.35
N GLY A 200 9.96 -1.33 12.86
CA GLY A 200 11.16 -0.50 12.84
C GLY A 200 11.39 0.19 11.50
N SER A 201 12.63 0.62 11.27
CA SER A 201 13.01 1.39 10.08
C SER A 201 14.31 0.95 9.43
N ILE A 202 14.98 -0.08 9.98
CA ILE A 202 16.27 -0.56 9.48
C ILE A 202 16.07 -1.45 8.24
N ASN A 203 15.20 -2.45 8.33
CA ASN A 203 14.93 -3.37 7.24
C ASN A 203 13.61 -2.97 6.55
N PRO A 204 13.64 -2.52 5.28
CA PRO A 204 12.43 -2.29 4.52
C PRO A 204 11.87 -3.62 3.99
N MET A 205 10.56 -3.73 3.88
CA MET A 205 9.92 -4.74 3.03
C MET A 205 10.29 -4.46 1.58
N VAL A 206 10.97 -5.40 0.93
CA VAL A 206 11.38 -5.28 -0.47
C VAL A 206 10.75 -6.41 -1.25
N VAL A 207 9.93 -6.04 -2.23
CA VAL A 207 9.17 -7.02 -3.03
C VAL A 207 9.27 -6.73 -4.51
N SER A 208 9.29 -7.81 -5.27
CA SER A 208 9.01 -7.84 -6.70
C SER A 208 7.93 -8.88 -6.99
N GLY A 209 7.27 -8.79 -8.15
CA GLY A 209 6.17 -9.69 -8.52
C GLY A 209 4.80 -9.24 -8.02
N SER A 210 3.83 -10.16 -8.06
CA SER A 210 2.43 -9.86 -7.72
C SER A 210 2.23 -9.83 -6.21
N THR A 211 1.80 -8.71 -5.64
CA THR A 211 1.64 -8.52 -4.20
C THR A 211 0.23 -8.06 -3.84
N PHE A 212 -0.41 -8.79 -2.94
CA PHE A 212 -1.75 -8.53 -2.45
C PHE A 212 -1.73 -8.36 -0.93
N ILE A 213 -2.15 -7.21 -0.43
CA ILE A 213 -2.18 -6.86 0.98
C ILE A 213 -3.59 -6.39 1.35
N PHE A 214 -4.24 -7.09 2.27
CA PHE A 214 -5.62 -6.82 2.69
C PHE A 214 -5.73 -6.68 4.20
N GLY A 215 -6.30 -5.57 4.67
CA GLY A 215 -6.56 -5.34 6.10
C GLY A 215 -5.34 -5.53 7.00
N ALA A 216 -4.17 -5.11 6.52
CA ALA A 216 -2.91 -5.29 7.26
C ALA A 216 -2.44 -3.99 7.92
N ALA A 217 -1.68 -4.09 9.01
CA ALA A 217 -0.90 -2.99 9.57
C ALA A 217 0.58 -3.22 9.23
N VAL A 218 1.12 -2.43 8.31
CA VAL A 218 2.50 -2.52 7.81
C VAL A 218 3.36 -1.47 8.51
N LYS A 219 4.25 -1.91 9.42
CA LYS A 219 4.97 -0.99 10.33
C LYS A 219 6.46 -0.82 10.02
N CYS A 220 6.92 -1.41 8.92
CA CYS A 220 8.23 -1.17 8.32
C CYS A 220 8.10 -0.36 7.02
N PRO A 221 9.18 0.28 6.52
CA PRO A 221 9.17 0.90 5.19
C PRO A 221 8.93 -0.15 4.10
N VAL A 222 8.26 0.21 3.01
CA VAL A 222 7.95 -0.71 1.91
C VAL A 222 8.54 -0.19 0.60
N LYS A 223 9.13 -1.09 -0.18
CA LYS A 223 9.69 -0.81 -1.50
C LYS A 223 9.19 -1.85 -2.51
N PHE A 224 8.32 -1.40 -3.41
CA PHE A 224 7.89 -2.14 -4.59
C PHE A 224 8.86 -1.87 -5.74
N LEU A 225 9.54 -2.90 -6.21
CA LEU A 225 10.58 -2.81 -7.25
C LEU A 225 10.00 -2.93 -8.67
N LYS A 226 10.90 -2.92 -9.66
CA LYS A 226 10.59 -3.26 -11.06
C LYS A 226 9.76 -4.55 -11.20
N GLY A 227 8.73 -4.50 -12.02
CA GLY A 227 7.81 -5.58 -12.36
C GLY A 227 6.77 -5.87 -11.27
N SER A 228 6.82 -5.15 -10.14
CA SER A 228 5.86 -5.35 -9.06
C SER A 228 4.47 -4.91 -9.50
N ASN A 229 3.47 -5.70 -9.18
CA ASN A 229 2.09 -5.29 -9.39
C ASN A 229 1.18 -5.81 -8.27
N GLY A 230 -0.02 -5.26 -8.13
CA GLY A 230 -1.04 -5.86 -7.31
C GLY A 230 -1.95 -4.89 -6.59
N VAL A 231 -2.38 -5.25 -5.38
CA VAL A 231 -3.46 -4.59 -4.67
C VAL A 231 -3.12 -4.36 -3.20
N ILE A 232 -3.37 -3.13 -2.72
CA ILE A 232 -3.31 -2.78 -1.30
C ILE A 232 -4.69 -2.29 -0.87
N ALA A 233 -5.44 -3.10 -0.11
CA ALA A 233 -6.84 -2.79 0.16
C ALA A 233 -7.34 -3.18 1.55
N GLY A 234 -8.62 -2.95 1.79
CA GLY A 234 -9.35 -3.51 2.93
C GLY A 234 -9.01 -2.86 4.28
N GLY A 235 -8.72 -1.56 4.31
CA GLY A 235 -8.33 -0.88 5.54
C GLY A 235 -6.86 -1.06 5.89
N THR A 236 -6.00 -1.39 4.91
CA THR A 236 -4.55 -1.52 5.16
C THR A 236 -3.97 -0.19 5.62
N ILE A 237 -3.11 -0.23 6.64
CA ILE A 237 -2.41 0.92 7.21
C ILE A 237 -0.90 0.73 6.99
N CYS A 238 -0.28 1.62 6.23
CA CYS A 238 1.17 1.67 6.08
C CYS A 238 1.73 2.78 6.98
N GLU A 239 2.40 2.41 8.07
CA GLU A 239 2.89 3.35 9.11
C GLU A 239 4.24 4.01 8.78
N LYS A 240 4.85 3.60 7.66
CA LYS A 240 6.11 4.09 7.15
C LYS A 240 6.00 4.39 5.67
N GLN A 241 7.06 5.00 5.14
CA GLN A 241 7.17 5.33 3.73
C GLN A 241 6.99 4.08 2.84
N VAL A 242 6.17 4.25 1.80
CA VAL A 242 5.96 3.27 0.73
C VAL A 242 6.50 3.86 -0.57
N VAL A 243 7.44 3.15 -1.19
CA VAL A 243 8.11 3.55 -2.43
C VAL A 243 7.68 2.62 -3.57
N PHE A 244 7.18 3.21 -4.65
CA PHE A 244 6.87 2.54 -5.91
C PHE A 244 7.94 2.91 -6.93
N GLU A 245 8.82 1.98 -7.30
CA GLU A 245 9.94 2.24 -8.22
C GLU A 245 9.63 1.77 -9.65
N ASP A 246 10.44 2.24 -10.60
CA ASP A 246 10.57 1.71 -11.96
C ASP A 246 9.26 1.60 -12.75
N ASP A 247 8.65 0.43 -12.83
CA ASP A 247 7.39 0.14 -13.52
C ASP A 247 6.39 -0.59 -12.59
N ALA A 248 6.49 -0.34 -11.27
CA ALA A 248 5.55 -0.86 -10.29
C ALA A 248 4.11 -0.33 -10.51
N SER A 249 3.11 -1.23 -10.57
CA SER A 249 1.71 -0.88 -10.89
C SER A 249 0.74 -1.40 -9.81
N PHE A 250 0.06 -0.50 -9.11
CA PHE A 250 -0.78 -0.87 -7.98
C PHE A 250 -2.18 -0.26 -8.02
N CYS A 251 -3.15 -1.04 -7.55
CA CYS A 251 -4.49 -0.58 -7.19
C CYS A 251 -4.57 -0.50 -5.66
N VAL A 252 -4.71 0.71 -5.12
CA VAL A 252 -4.79 0.97 -3.68
C VAL A 252 -6.21 1.42 -3.35
N LEU A 253 -6.90 0.71 -2.45
CA LEU A 253 -8.32 0.91 -2.17
C LEU A 253 -8.60 0.97 -0.66
N ASN A 254 -9.25 2.03 -0.16
CA ASN A 254 -9.67 2.11 1.25
C ASN A 254 -8.50 1.87 2.22
N SER A 255 -7.37 2.55 2.03
CA SER A 255 -6.14 2.33 2.81
C SER A 255 -5.63 3.65 3.41
N THR A 256 -4.80 3.56 4.44
CA THR A 256 -4.15 4.71 5.07
C THR A 256 -2.64 4.63 4.92
N PHE A 257 -2.01 5.71 4.46
CA PHE A 257 -0.56 5.86 4.46
C PHE A 257 -0.18 6.92 5.47
N MET A 258 0.78 6.63 6.34
CA MET A 258 1.24 7.57 7.33
C MET A 258 2.75 7.53 7.54
N SER A 259 3.31 8.68 7.87
CA SER A 259 4.72 8.84 8.23
C SER A 259 4.94 10.16 8.94
N ASN A 260 5.81 10.18 9.96
CA ASN A 260 6.00 11.37 10.78
C ASN A 260 6.92 12.42 10.13
N LYS A 261 7.96 12.02 9.41
CA LYS A 261 9.03 12.95 8.96
C LYS A 261 9.47 12.76 7.51
N THR A 262 8.76 11.91 6.79
CA THR A 262 9.03 11.67 5.39
C THR A 262 7.71 11.57 4.66
N PRO A 263 7.68 11.82 3.35
CA PRO A 263 6.47 11.60 2.58
C PRO A 263 6.04 10.13 2.69
N PRO A 264 4.79 9.85 3.11
CA PRO A 264 4.30 8.48 3.26
C PRO A 264 4.31 7.71 1.94
N ILE A 265 4.16 8.41 0.81
CA ILE A 265 4.16 7.82 -0.52
C ILE A 265 5.25 8.46 -1.38
N VAL A 266 6.09 7.62 -1.98
CA VAL A 266 7.06 7.99 -3.01
C VAL A 266 6.74 7.24 -4.29
N TYR A 267 6.27 7.95 -5.31
CA TYR A 267 5.87 7.39 -6.60
C TYR A 267 6.92 7.69 -7.67
N ASN A 268 7.88 6.78 -7.82
CA ASN A 268 8.92 6.83 -8.85
C ASN A 268 8.58 5.94 -10.06
N SER A 269 7.40 5.32 -10.08
CA SER A 269 6.98 4.41 -11.14
C SER A 269 6.62 5.13 -12.45
N SER A 270 6.95 4.47 -13.54
CA SER A 270 6.59 4.76 -14.93
C SER A 270 5.32 4.02 -15.36
N ALA A 271 4.84 3.07 -14.58
CA ALA A 271 3.60 2.35 -14.85
C ALA A 271 2.37 3.08 -14.32
N GLN A 272 1.19 2.64 -14.73
CA GLN A 272 -0.08 3.18 -14.25
C GLN A 272 -0.43 2.62 -12.87
N SER A 273 -0.91 3.45 -11.96
CA SER A 273 -1.46 3.06 -10.66
C SER A 273 -2.74 3.84 -10.35
N SER A 274 -3.59 3.31 -9.47
CA SER A 274 -4.82 3.97 -9.04
C SER A 274 -4.99 3.90 -7.53
N PHE A 275 -5.27 5.04 -6.91
CA PHE A 275 -5.43 5.20 -5.47
C PHE A 275 -6.85 5.71 -5.24
N SER A 276 -7.72 4.87 -4.69
CA SER A 276 -9.12 5.19 -4.42
C SER A 276 -9.41 5.15 -2.92
N SER A 277 -10.06 6.21 -2.41
CA SER A 277 -10.47 6.30 -1.00
C SER A 277 -9.28 6.12 -0.04
N VAL A 278 -8.15 6.76 -0.37
CA VAL A 278 -6.91 6.66 0.41
C VAL A 278 -6.79 7.86 1.35
N ASN A 279 -6.48 7.60 2.61
CA ASN A 279 -6.16 8.65 3.58
C ASN A 279 -4.64 8.77 3.75
N VAL A 280 -4.09 9.98 3.61
CA VAL A 280 -2.67 10.25 3.81
C VAL A 280 -2.49 11.14 5.03
N VAL A 281 -1.68 10.68 5.98
CA VAL A 281 -1.43 11.33 7.27
C VAL A 281 0.06 11.55 7.45
N THR A 282 0.51 12.79 7.37
CA THR A 282 1.93 13.10 7.58
C THR A 282 2.12 14.42 8.31
N GLU A 283 3.21 14.53 9.07
CA GLU A 283 3.70 15.82 9.57
C GLU A 283 4.70 16.47 8.60
N ASP A 284 5.08 15.77 7.53
CA ASP A 284 5.90 16.29 6.43
C ASP A 284 5.13 17.34 5.62
N ASP A 285 5.86 18.18 4.89
CA ASP A 285 5.29 19.15 3.97
C ASP A 285 4.61 18.46 2.77
N PHE A 286 5.03 17.23 2.44
CA PHE A 286 4.56 16.48 1.28
C PHE A 286 3.87 15.16 1.66
N SER A 287 2.60 15.03 1.29
CA SER A 287 1.86 13.75 1.37
C SER A 287 2.28 12.74 0.30
N LEU A 288 2.71 13.25 -0.86
CA LEU A 288 3.10 12.47 -2.03
C LEU A 288 4.27 13.15 -2.73
N GLN A 289 5.33 12.39 -2.98
CA GLN A 289 6.48 12.81 -3.78
C GLN A 289 6.86 11.76 -4.82
N GLY A 290 7.81 12.07 -5.69
CA GLY A 290 8.41 11.11 -6.60
C GLY A 290 8.72 11.73 -7.96
N SER A 291 9.51 11.01 -8.76
CA SER A 291 9.89 11.40 -10.12
C SER A 291 9.36 10.45 -11.18
N GLY A 292 8.35 9.64 -10.83
CA GLY A 292 7.73 8.68 -11.73
C GLY A 292 7.10 9.36 -12.93
N LYS A 293 7.16 8.70 -14.10
CA LYS A 293 6.55 9.16 -15.35
C LYS A 293 5.19 8.53 -15.62
N GLY A 294 4.77 7.60 -14.76
CA GLY A 294 3.56 6.83 -14.94
C GLY A 294 2.32 7.60 -14.54
N LEU A 295 1.18 7.19 -15.09
CA LEU A 295 -0.11 7.76 -14.73
C LEU A 295 -0.52 7.30 -13.32
N LEU A 296 -0.62 8.23 -12.37
CA LEU A 296 -1.17 7.98 -11.05
C LEU A 296 -2.57 8.59 -10.94
N LEU A 297 -3.60 7.74 -10.92
CA LEU A 297 -4.99 8.14 -10.77
C LEU A 297 -5.32 8.29 -9.27
N LEU A 298 -5.73 9.47 -8.84
CA LEU A 298 -6.13 9.75 -7.46
C LEU A 298 -7.65 9.97 -7.41
N ASN A 299 -8.39 9.11 -6.71
CA ASN A 299 -9.84 9.21 -6.55
C ASN A 299 -10.21 9.20 -5.06
N GLY A 300 -10.84 10.27 -4.56
CA GLY A 300 -11.23 10.33 -3.15
C GLY A 300 -10.04 10.23 -2.18
N VAL A 301 -8.88 10.76 -2.55
CA VAL A 301 -7.69 10.79 -1.70
C VAL A 301 -7.78 11.99 -0.75
N SER A 302 -7.74 11.75 0.56
CA SER A 302 -7.71 12.79 1.58
C SER A 302 -6.30 12.96 2.15
N MET A 303 -5.90 14.20 2.40
CA MET A 303 -4.61 14.55 3.00
C MET A 303 -4.87 15.41 4.24
N SER A 304 -4.58 14.88 5.42
CA SER A 304 -4.91 15.53 6.69
C SER A 304 -4.01 16.73 7.01
N ARG A 305 -2.73 16.64 6.64
CA ARG A 305 -1.66 17.65 6.79
C ARG A 305 -0.63 17.43 5.66
N GLY A 306 0.19 18.43 5.33
CA GLY A 306 1.13 18.32 4.19
C GLY A 306 0.42 18.23 2.84
N LYS A 307 -0.45 19.20 2.52
CA LYS A 307 -1.29 19.21 1.30
C LYS A 307 -0.50 19.39 -0.01
N ASN A 308 0.82 19.48 0.05
CA ASN A 308 1.63 19.70 -1.14
C ASN A 308 1.95 18.36 -1.82
N ILE A 309 1.79 18.33 -3.13
CA ILE A 309 2.40 17.30 -4.01
C ILE A 309 3.70 17.91 -4.52
N ALA A 310 4.83 17.26 -4.26
CA ALA A 310 6.12 17.94 -4.08
C ALA A 310 6.76 18.66 -5.28
N LYS A 311 6.20 18.61 -6.50
CA LYS A 311 6.77 19.43 -7.58
C LYS A 311 5.90 19.57 -8.82
N SER A 312 5.34 18.46 -9.30
CA SER A 312 4.57 18.43 -10.53
C SER A 312 3.65 17.23 -10.49
N LEU A 313 2.34 17.45 -10.48
CA LEU A 313 1.41 16.38 -10.83
C LEU A 313 1.36 16.33 -12.36
N ASN A 314 2.12 15.42 -12.97
CA ASN A 314 2.07 15.23 -14.42
C ASN A 314 0.86 14.37 -14.77
N ILE A 315 -0.26 15.02 -15.08
CA ILE A 315 -1.47 14.33 -15.56
C ILE A 315 -1.29 14.12 -17.05
N ASP A 316 -0.59 13.05 -17.42
CA ASP A 316 -0.42 12.69 -18.83
C ASP A 316 -1.62 11.85 -19.28
N GLY A 317 -2.36 12.36 -20.27
CA GLY A 317 -3.55 11.72 -20.83
C GLY A 317 -4.86 12.11 -20.15
N GLY A 318 -5.49 13.18 -20.64
CA GLY A 318 -6.95 13.38 -20.75
C GLY A 318 -7.85 13.10 -19.55
N CYS A 319 -7.34 12.89 -18.34
CA CYS A 319 -8.13 12.51 -17.20
C CYS A 319 -8.76 13.75 -16.59
N PHE A 320 -10.00 14.01 -17.00
CA PHE A 320 -10.84 15.09 -16.52
C PHE A 320 -11.03 14.96 -15.01
N PHE A 321 -10.60 15.96 -14.24
CA PHE A 321 -11.30 16.27 -13.00
C PHE A 321 -12.74 16.60 -13.40
N THR A 322 -13.73 15.84 -12.94
CA THR A 322 -15.16 16.21 -13.07
C THR A 322 -15.54 17.32 -12.08
N GLY A 323 -14.57 18.10 -11.61
CA GLY A 323 -14.72 19.11 -10.56
C GLY A 323 -13.88 20.36 -10.80
N GLU A 324 -13.98 21.31 -9.87
CA GLU A 324 -13.30 22.61 -9.95
C GLU A 324 -11.79 22.50 -9.70
N LEU A 325 -10.98 23.13 -10.55
CA LEU A 325 -9.59 23.42 -10.23
C LEU A 325 -9.53 24.66 -9.34
N VAL A 326 -9.35 24.46 -8.03
CA VAL A 326 -9.25 25.57 -7.07
C VAL A 326 -7.79 25.84 -6.71
N ALA A 327 -7.25 26.96 -7.17
CA ALA A 327 -5.95 27.49 -6.71
C ALA A 327 -6.12 28.19 -5.34
N GLY A 328 -6.29 27.40 -4.28
CA GLY A 328 -6.73 27.89 -2.96
C GLY A 328 -5.68 28.65 -2.14
N VAL A 329 -4.43 28.74 -2.61
CA VAL A 329 -3.35 29.47 -1.90
C VAL A 329 -2.96 30.72 -2.71
N PRO A 330 -3.35 31.92 -2.26
CA PRO A 330 -2.95 33.16 -2.91
C PRO A 330 -1.42 33.27 -3.07
N GLY A 331 -0.98 33.83 -4.19
CA GLY A 331 0.44 34.08 -4.46
C GLY A 331 1.26 32.89 -4.99
N LYS A 332 0.67 31.69 -5.10
CA LYS A 332 1.36 30.53 -5.73
C LYS A 332 1.22 30.46 -7.25
N GLY A 333 0.24 31.17 -7.81
CA GLY A 333 0.03 31.30 -9.26
C GLY A 333 -0.40 30.00 -9.95
N LEU A 334 -0.59 30.08 -11.27
CA LEU A 334 -0.75 28.95 -12.17
C LEU A 334 0.41 29.01 -13.17
N SER A 335 1.17 27.93 -13.29
CA SER A 335 2.24 27.82 -14.28
C SER A 335 1.72 27.03 -15.48
N ILE A 336 1.64 27.68 -16.64
CA ILE A 336 1.20 27.08 -17.90
C ILE A 336 2.41 27.07 -18.83
N ALA A 337 2.76 25.90 -19.37
CA ALA A 337 3.90 25.78 -20.28
C ALA A 337 3.63 26.55 -21.59
N GLU A 338 4.58 27.36 -22.01
CA GLU A 338 4.57 28.07 -23.30
C GLU A 338 5.35 27.29 -24.36
N GLY A 339 5.16 27.63 -25.64
CA GLY A 339 5.79 26.95 -26.76
C GLY A 339 4.87 26.72 -27.96
N GLN A 340 5.35 25.94 -28.93
CA GLN A 340 4.57 25.58 -30.11
C GLN A 340 3.36 24.74 -29.69
N ASN A 341 2.16 25.14 -30.14
CA ASN A 341 0.88 24.51 -29.81
C ASN A 341 0.52 24.53 -28.31
N SER A 342 1.14 25.41 -27.53
CA SER A 342 0.81 25.61 -26.11
C SER A 342 -0.52 26.36 -25.92
N LYS A 343 -1.05 26.35 -24.69
CA LYS A 343 -2.27 27.09 -24.32
C LYS A 343 -2.02 28.50 -23.79
N MET A 344 -0.77 28.92 -23.69
CA MET A 344 -0.36 30.28 -23.36
C MET A 344 0.89 30.65 -24.16
N GLY A 345 1.06 31.96 -24.41
CA GLY A 345 2.29 32.51 -24.95
C GLY A 345 2.24 34.02 -25.14
N ILE A 346 3.28 34.56 -25.78
CA ILE A 346 3.40 35.98 -26.11
C ILE A 346 3.46 36.14 -27.64
N ALA A 347 2.80 37.16 -28.15
CA ALA A 347 2.73 37.55 -29.54
C ALA A 347 3.23 38.98 -29.72
N GLN A 348 3.98 39.25 -30.79
CA GLN A 348 4.35 40.61 -31.19
C GLN A 348 3.38 41.09 -32.28
N LEU A 349 2.67 42.19 -32.05
CA LEU A 349 1.92 42.86 -33.11
C LEU A 349 2.89 43.52 -34.09
N ASN A 350 2.57 43.43 -35.38
CA ASN A 350 3.21 44.15 -36.47
C ASN A 350 2.15 44.96 -37.19
N HIS A 351 2.21 46.28 -37.05
CA HIS A 351 1.24 47.20 -37.63
C HIS A 351 -0.22 46.88 -37.24
N GLY A 352 -0.43 46.63 -35.94
CA GLY A 352 -1.74 46.35 -35.36
C GLY A 352 -2.29 44.97 -35.65
N SER A 353 -1.49 44.02 -36.13
CA SER A 353 -1.94 42.64 -36.34
C SER A 353 -0.88 41.58 -36.07
N CYS A 354 -1.30 40.39 -35.68
CA CYS A 354 -0.44 39.22 -35.56
C CYS A 354 -1.25 37.93 -35.77
N LYS A 355 -0.71 36.98 -36.52
CA LYS A 355 -1.24 35.61 -36.62
C LYS A 355 -0.50 34.70 -35.66
N ILE A 356 -1.24 34.00 -34.81
CA ILE A 356 -0.71 32.95 -33.95
C ILE A 356 -1.00 31.62 -34.60
N VAL A 357 0.05 30.89 -34.97
CA VAL A 357 -0.05 29.53 -35.52
C VAL A 357 -0.08 28.55 -34.35
N ASN A 358 -1.19 27.85 -34.17
CA ASN A 358 -1.39 26.95 -33.06
C ASN A 358 -2.41 25.87 -33.42
N SER A 359 -1.94 24.63 -33.62
CA SER A 359 -2.81 23.53 -34.02
C SER A 359 -3.68 22.98 -32.91
N SER A 360 -3.48 23.42 -31.67
CA SER A 360 -4.32 23.01 -30.53
C SER A 360 -5.63 23.80 -30.44
N VAL A 361 -5.79 24.86 -31.23
CA VAL A 361 -6.99 25.72 -31.24
C VAL A 361 -8.16 24.95 -31.84
N THR A 362 -9.32 25.03 -31.20
CA THR A 362 -10.56 24.38 -31.62
C THR A 362 -11.65 25.42 -31.92
N ASN A 363 -12.80 24.96 -32.43
CA ASN A 363 -13.99 25.81 -32.56
C ASN A 363 -14.51 26.33 -31.20
N ASN A 364 -14.18 25.65 -30.11
CA ASN A 364 -14.66 26.00 -28.77
C ASN A 364 -13.64 26.81 -27.96
N SER A 365 -12.48 27.14 -28.54
CA SER A 365 -11.45 27.90 -27.85
C SER A 365 -11.92 29.31 -27.48
N ARG A 366 -11.80 29.65 -26.19
CA ARG A 366 -11.95 31.01 -25.67
C ARG A 366 -10.56 31.60 -25.46
N ILE A 367 -10.29 32.73 -26.10
CA ILE A 367 -8.95 33.33 -26.13
C ILE A 367 -8.98 34.64 -25.37
N PHE A 368 -8.13 34.74 -24.35
CA PHE A 368 -7.96 35.94 -23.53
C PHE A 368 -6.66 36.64 -23.94
N LEU A 369 -6.75 37.94 -24.20
CA LEU A 369 -5.61 38.76 -24.61
C LEU A 369 -5.27 39.76 -23.52
N THR A 370 -3.98 39.88 -23.19
CA THR A 370 -3.48 40.87 -22.23
C THR A 370 -2.25 41.58 -22.81
N PRO A 371 -2.34 42.89 -23.12
CA PRO A 371 -1.17 43.67 -23.50
C PRO A 371 -0.08 43.60 -22.43
N GLN A 372 1.18 43.44 -22.83
CA GLN A 372 2.33 43.36 -21.91
C GLN A 372 3.15 44.65 -21.86
N ASP A 373 3.01 45.51 -22.87
CA ASP A 373 3.73 46.78 -22.92
C ASP A 373 3.00 47.88 -22.16
N THR A 374 3.75 48.64 -21.36
CA THR A 374 3.21 49.73 -20.52
C THR A 374 3.51 51.13 -21.06
N LYS A 375 4.25 51.24 -22.18
CA LYS A 375 4.86 52.52 -22.62
C LYS A 375 4.62 52.87 -24.09
N ILE A 376 3.75 52.17 -24.80
CA ILE A 376 3.52 52.43 -26.21
C ILE A 376 2.34 53.40 -26.35
N ASN A 377 2.64 54.65 -26.74
CA ASN A 377 1.64 55.72 -27.01
C ASN A 377 0.69 55.40 -28.18
N LYS A 378 0.78 54.20 -28.74
CA LYS A 378 0.07 53.73 -29.94
C LYS A 378 -0.69 52.43 -29.67
N GLN A 379 -0.82 52.00 -28.42
CA GLN A 379 -1.60 50.82 -28.09
C GLN A 379 -3.08 51.02 -28.44
N GLY A 380 -3.67 50.08 -29.16
CA GLY A 380 -5.10 50.04 -29.48
C GLY A 380 -5.86 48.99 -28.68
N PHE A 381 -7.17 48.90 -28.91
CA PHE A 381 -8.01 47.84 -28.37
C PHE A 381 -7.75 46.54 -29.13
N LEU A 382 -7.41 45.48 -28.40
CA LEU A 382 -7.14 44.16 -28.97
C LEU A 382 -8.43 43.38 -29.17
N CYS A 383 -8.55 42.69 -30.29
CA CYS A 383 -9.61 41.70 -30.51
C CYS A 383 -9.11 40.49 -31.31
N ILE A 384 -9.86 39.40 -31.22
CA ILE A 384 -9.66 38.21 -32.05
C ILE A 384 -10.47 38.41 -33.33
N GLN A 385 -9.79 38.52 -34.47
CA GLN A 385 -10.46 38.73 -35.75
C GLN A 385 -11.08 37.44 -36.28
N ASN A 386 -10.36 36.33 -36.18
CA ASN A 386 -10.79 35.02 -36.61
C ASN A 386 -10.06 33.93 -35.84
N ILE A 387 -10.79 32.85 -35.58
CA ILE A 387 -10.28 31.59 -35.07
C ILE A 387 -10.32 30.60 -36.24
N ASP A 388 -9.21 29.93 -36.50
CA ASP A 388 -9.04 28.94 -37.57
C ASP A 388 -8.63 27.61 -36.91
N PRO A 389 -9.61 26.74 -36.58
CA PRO A 389 -9.37 25.51 -35.83
C PRO A 389 -8.29 24.64 -36.47
N GLY A 390 -7.37 24.11 -35.66
CA GLY A 390 -6.23 23.34 -36.12
C GLY A 390 -5.10 24.16 -36.77
N ASN A 391 -5.30 25.46 -36.98
CA ASN A 391 -4.31 26.35 -37.60
C ASN A 391 -3.92 27.54 -36.70
N GLY A 392 -4.83 28.07 -35.88
CA GLY A 392 -4.55 29.14 -34.91
C GLY A 392 -5.60 30.25 -34.90
N PHE A 393 -5.16 31.50 -34.68
CA PHE A 393 -6.04 32.68 -34.65
C PHE A 393 -5.30 33.97 -34.99
N ASN A 394 -6.03 35.02 -35.38
CA ASN A 394 -5.46 36.34 -35.63
C ASN A 394 -5.86 37.33 -34.53
N ILE A 395 -4.88 38.05 -34.03
CA ILE A 395 -5.03 39.21 -33.14
C ILE A 395 -4.98 40.45 -34.02
N VAL A 396 -5.92 41.37 -33.81
CA VAL A 396 -5.87 42.72 -34.39
C VAL A 396 -6.04 43.77 -33.30
N SER A 397 -5.42 44.92 -33.53
CA SER A 397 -5.53 46.12 -32.72
C SER A 397 -6.32 47.18 -33.47
N SER A 398 -7.12 47.97 -32.75
CA SER A 398 -7.82 49.11 -33.33
C SER A 398 -6.87 50.20 -33.86
N ASN A 399 -5.59 50.17 -33.47
CA ASN A 399 -4.56 51.04 -34.01
C ASN A 399 -3.61 50.27 -34.93
N LYS A 400 -3.54 50.66 -36.21
CA LYS A 400 -2.65 50.05 -37.21
C LYS A 400 -1.17 50.34 -36.99
N GLU A 401 -0.83 51.25 -36.09
CA GLU A 401 0.56 51.50 -35.69
C GLU A 401 0.94 50.77 -34.39
N ASP A 402 0.03 49.94 -33.86
CA ASP A 402 0.26 49.19 -32.64
C ASP A 402 1.29 48.07 -32.89
N ASN A 403 2.39 48.14 -32.16
CA ASN A 403 3.44 47.13 -32.17
C ASN A 403 3.67 46.63 -30.73
N SER A 404 2.60 46.44 -29.97
CA SER A 404 2.70 45.93 -28.60
C SER A 404 2.88 44.41 -28.57
N GLN A 405 3.54 43.91 -27.52
CA GLN A 405 3.52 42.53 -27.09
C GLN A 405 2.20 42.21 -26.42
N VAL A 406 1.63 41.05 -26.76
CA VAL A 406 0.34 40.57 -26.27
C VAL A 406 0.51 39.17 -25.73
N ALA A 407 0.29 38.99 -24.44
CA ALA A 407 0.12 37.66 -23.87
C ALA A 407 -1.26 37.13 -24.24
N TRP A 408 -1.34 35.85 -24.56
CA TRP A 408 -2.58 35.16 -24.88
C TRP A 408 -2.72 33.90 -24.03
N LEU A 409 -3.96 33.60 -23.64
CA LEU A 409 -4.35 32.37 -22.93
C LEU A 409 -5.54 31.74 -23.66
N ILE A 410 -5.46 30.44 -23.94
CA ILE A 410 -6.52 29.65 -24.57
C ILE A 410 -7.17 28.77 -23.50
N VAL A 411 -8.50 28.88 -23.34
CA VAL A 411 -9.32 27.99 -22.52
C VAL A 411 -10.34 27.32 -23.41
N GLU A 412 -10.39 25.98 -23.42
CA GLU A 412 -11.39 25.26 -24.23
C GLU A 412 -12.76 25.27 -23.57
N GLY A 413 -13.80 25.55 -24.35
CA GLY A 413 -15.18 25.29 -23.97
C GLY A 413 -15.55 23.83 -24.18
N ASN A 414 -16.32 23.27 -23.24
CA ASN A 414 -16.98 21.97 -23.41
C ASN A 414 -18.16 22.05 -24.37
#